data_AF-A0A2V5T9U0-F1
#
_entry.id   AF-A0A2V5T9U0-F1
#
_cell.length_a   1.000
_cell.length_b   1.000
_cell.length_c   1.000
_cell.angle_alpha   90.00
_cell.angle_beta   90.00
_cell.angle_gamma   90.00
#
_symmetry.space_group_name_H-M   'P 1'
#
loop_
_entity.id
_entity.type
_entity.pdbx_description
1 polymer ?
#
loop_
_entity_poly.entity_id
_entity_poly.type
_entity_poly.pdbx_seq_one_letter_code
_entity_poly.pdbx_strand_id
1 'polypeptide(L)'
;MNVPIPIFNQGQPASARAGAKMRQAEQRYLALAADIRSDVRAARDKMLLLRRQVEYFKSTALPTRTRVTEESQLEYNAMQIGPFQLLQAKQEEVKTGADSVEALRDYWVARAELEKAVGGSLSGKFISLQSESKEAAH
;
A
#
# COMPACT_ATOMS: atom_id res chain seq x y z
N MET A 1 12.37 60.52 -29.19
CA MET A 1 12.07 59.07 -29.32
C MET A 1 10.58 58.91 -29.11
N ASN A 2 9.83 58.61 -30.18
CA ASN A 2 8.38 58.40 -30.12
C ASN A 2 8.12 56.90 -29.97
N VAL A 3 7.53 56.49 -28.85
CA VAL A 3 7.13 55.10 -28.61
C VAL A 3 5.74 54.90 -29.19
N PRO A 4 5.54 54.03 -30.20
CA PRO A 4 4.22 53.80 -30.75
C PRO A 4 3.34 53.10 -29.71
N ILE A 5 2.26 53.77 -29.30
CA ILE A 5 1.24 53.19 -28.42
C ILE A 5 0.29 52.36 -29.29
N PRO A 6 0.23 51.02 -29.12
CA PRO A 6 -0.65 50.18 -29.92
C PRO A 6 -2.09 50.29 -29.42
N ILE A 7 -2.90 51.07 -30.12
CA ILE A 7 -4.31 51.32 -29.79
C ILE A 7 -5.23 50.11 -30.07
N PHE A 8 -4.85 49.23 -31.00
CA PHE A 8 -5.68 48.08 -31.44
C PHE A 8 -5.10 46.69 -31.10
N ASN A 9 -3.82 46.58 -30.75
CA ASN A 9 -3.18 45.32 -30.35
C ASN A 9 -2.70 45.41 -28.89
N GLN A 10 -3.65 45.46 -27.96
CA GLN A 10 -3.40 45.57 -26.52
C GLN A 10 -2.98 44.23 -25.87
N GLY A 11 -2.60 43.22 -26.66
CA GLY A 11 -2.18 41.91 -26.15
C GLY A 11 -3.31 41.05 -25.54
N GLN A 12 -4.58 41.43 -25.69
CA GLN A 12 -5.74 40.70 -25.14
C GLN A 12 -5.77 39.19 -25.51
N PRO A 13 -5.42 38.76 -26.74
CA PRO A 13 -5.33 37.34 -27.06
C PRO A 13 -4.19 36.63 -26.30
N ALA A 14 -3.06 37.32 -26.07
CA ALA A 14 -1.92 36.76 -25.34
C ALA A 14 -2.24 36.62 -23.84
N SER A 15 -2.89 37.62 -23.24
CA SER A 15 -3.34 37.55 -21.84
C SER A 15 -4.44 36.50 -21.64
N ALA A 16 -5.40 36.40 -22.57
CA ALA A 16 -6.43 35.36 -22.53
C ALA A 16 -5.82 33.94 -22.62
N ARG A 17 -4.83 33.74 -23.50
CA ARG A 17 -4.07 32.47 -23.58
C ARG A 17 -3.30 32.18 -22.31
N ALA A 18 -2.64 33.17 -21.71
CA ALA A 18 -1.92 33.01 -20.44
C ALA A 18 -2.88 32.62 -19.31
N GLY A 19 -4.03 33.29 -19.20
CA GLY A 19 -5.07 32.96 -18.21
C GLY A 19 -5.66 31.56 -18.41
N ALA A 20 -5.86 31.12 -19.66
CA ALA A 20 -6.30 29.76 -19.97
C ALA A 20 -5.26 28.70 -19.58
N LYS A 21 -3.97 28.95 -19.86
CA LYS A 21 -2.87 28.07 -19.43
C LYS A 21 -2.79 27.96 -17.90
N MET A 22 -2.96 29.08 -17.19
CA MET A 22 -2.96 29.09 -15.72
C MET A 22 -4.10 28.25 -15.15
N ARG A 23 -5.34 28.45 -15.64
CA ARG A 23 -6.49 27.61 -15.24
C ARG A 23 -6.25 26.14 -15.55
N GLN A 24 -5.68 25.82 -16.71
CA GLN A 24 -5.37 24.42 -17.06
C GLN A 24 -4.34 23.82 -16.08
N ALA A 25 -3.30 24.57 -15.71
CA ALA A 25 -2.30 24.11 -14.73
C ALA A 25 -2.92 23.89 -13.35
N GLU A 26 -3.80 24.80 -12.90
CA GLU A 26 -4.54 24.67 -11.65
C GLU A 26 -5.44 23.42 -11.63
N GLN A 27 -6.22 23.19 -12.70
CA GLN A 27 -7.07 22.00 -12.80
C GLN A 27 -6.25 20.70 -12.79
N ARG A 28 -5.09 20.67 -13.48
CA ARG A 28 -4.18 19.52 -13.45
C ARG A 28 -3.61 19.28 -12.05
N TYR A 29 -3.26 20.34 -11.33
CA TYR A 29 -2.78 20.24 -9.96
C TYR A 29 -3.85 19.65 -9.04
N LEU A 30 -5.08 20.16 -9.11
CA LEU A 30 -6.20 19.67 -8.30
C LEU A 30 -6.53 18.20 -8.61
N ALA A 31 -6.52 17.82 -9.90
CA ALA A 31 -6.72 16.43 -10.31
C ALA A 31 -5.64 15.52 -9.73
N LEU A 32 -4.36 15.88 -9.91
CA LEU A 32 -3.24 15.11 -9.37
C LEU A 32 -3.31 14.97 -7.84
N ALA A 33 -3.68 16.04 -7.12
CA ALA A 33 -3.85 15.99 -5.67
C ALA A 33 -5.03 15.11 -5.23
N ALA A 34 -6.09 15.01 -6.04
CA ALA A 34 -7.19 14.09 -5.79
C ALA A 34 -6.76 12.63 -6.01
N ASP A 35 -6.06 12.35 -7.11
CA ASP A 35 -5.57 11.02 -7.48
C ASP A 35 -4.60 10.49 -6.41
N ILE A 36 -3.58 11.27 -6.03
CA ILE A 36 -2.61 10.88 -4.98
C ILE A 36 -3.33 10.54 -3.67
N ARG A 37 -4.32 11.35 -3.25
CA ARG A 37 -5.09 11.08 -2.02
C ARG A 37 -5.94 9.82 -2.14
N SER A 38 -6.45 9.52 -3.33
CA SER A 38 -7.19 8.27 -3.59
C SER A 38 -6.26 7.06 -3.47
N ASP A 39 -5.11 7.11 -4.12
CA ASP A 39 -4.12 6.02 -4.12
C ASP A 39 -3.60 5.71 -2.71
N VAL A 40 -3.28 6.75 -1.94
CA VAL A 40 -2.84 6.59 -0.54
C VAL A 40 -3.94 5.94 0.32
N ARG A 41 -5.20 6.33 0.15
CA ARG A 41 -6.32 5.72 0.88
C ARG A 41 -6.49 4.25 0.51
N ALA A 42 -6.45 3.92 -0.78
CA ALA A 42 -6.57 2.55 -1.24
C ALA A 42 -5.43 1.66 -0.70
N ALA A 43 -4.17 2.13 -0.76
CA ALA A 43 -3.02 1.42 -0.20
C ALA A 43 -3.14 1.22 1.31
N ARG A 44 -3.63 2.24 2.03
CA ARG A 44 -3.85 2.17 3.48
C ARG A 44 -4.89 1.13 3.84
N ASP A 45 -6.03 1.14 3.16
CA ASP A 45 -7.13 0.23 3.46
C ASP A 45 -6.74 -1.22 3.14
N LYS A 46 -5.99 -1.45 2.05
CA LYS A 46 -5.38 -2.76 1.74
C LYS A 46 -4.45 -3.24 2.85
N MET A 47 -3.53 -2.40 3.31
CA MET A 47 -2.60 -2.74 4.39
C MET A 47 -3.34 -3.05 5.71
N LEU A 48 -4.38 -2.27 6.05
CA LEU A 48 -5.20 -2.52 7.25
C LEU A 48 -6.02 -3.81 7.17
N LEU A 49 -6.49 -4.18 5.97
CA LEU A 49 -7.15 -5.46 5.74
C LEU A 49 -6.19 -6.63 5.98
N LEU A 50 -5.01 -6.59 5.36
CA LEU A 50 -4.01 -7.66 5.49
C LEU A 50 -3.44 -7.75 6.92
N ARG A 51 -3.30 -6.62 7.61
CA ARG A 51 -2.96 -6.62 9.04
C ARG A 51 -3.98 -7.40 9.86
N ARG A 52 -5.28 -7.19 9.63
CA ARG A 52 -6.34 -7.93 10.31
C ARG A 52 -6.29 -9.42 10.01
N GLN A 53 -5.95 -9.80 8.77
CA GLN A 53 -5.76 -11.19 8.39
C GLN A 53 -4.61 -11.86 9.15
N VAL A 54 -3.45 -11.18 9.28
CA VAL A 54 -2.32 -11.67 10.07
C VAL A 54 -2.70 -11.87 11.53
N GLU A 55 -3.40 -10.89 12.14
CA GLU A 55 -3.87 -11.01 13.52
C GLU A 55 -4.87 -12.17 13.70
N TYR A 56 -5.74 -12.42 12.72
CA TYR A 56 -6.65 -13.57 12.73
C TYR A 56 -5.90 -14.90 12.73
N PHE A 57 -4.87 -15.06 11.88
CA PHE A 57 -4.05 -16.26 11.88
C PHE A 57 -3.37 -16.51 13.23
N LYS A 58 -2.78 -15.46 13.80
CA LYS A 58 -2.06 -15.52 15.09
C LYS A 58 -2.99 -15.82 16.26
N SER A 59 -4.13 -15.16 16.33
CA SER A 59 -5.04 -15.23 17.49
C SER A 59 -6.00 -16.41 17.44
N THR A 60 -6.35 -16.88 16.24
CA THR A 60 -7.46 -17.82 16.04
C THR A 60 -7.02 -19.05 15.25
N ALA A 61 -6.62 -18.88 13.97
CA ALA A 61 -6.45 -20.02 13.08
C ALA A 61 -5.34 -20.99 13.51
N LEU A 62 -4.17 -20.46 13.90
CA LEU A 62 -3.04 -21.28 14.35
C LEU A 62 -3.33 -22.00 15.67
N PRO A 63 -3.76 -21.32 16.76
CA PRO A 63 -4.10 -22.01 18.01
C PRO A 63 -5.19 -23.08 17.84
N THR A 64 -6.23 -22.80 17.04
CA THR A 64 -7.29 -23.77 16.78
C THR A 64 -6.76 -25.02 16.10
N ARG A 65 -5.88 -24.86 15.10
CA ARG A 65 -5.31 -26.01 14.37
C ARG A 65 -4.35 -26.83 15.20
N THR A 66 -3.54 -26.18 16.03
CA THR A 66 -2.70 -26.89 17.00
C THR A 66 -3.55 -27.71 17.96
N ARG A 67 -4.63 -27.14 18.54
CA ARG A 67 -5.52 -27.87 19.44
C ARG A 67 -6.16 -29.10 18.78
N VAL A 68 -6.72 -28.95 17.57
CA VAL A 68 -7.32 -30.08 16.83
C VAL A 68 -6.31 -31.21 16.66
N THR A 69 -5.05 -30.87 16.42
CA THR A 69 -4.02 -31.86 16.20
C THR A 69 -3.55 -32.53 17.50
N GLU A 70 -3.49 -31.78 18.59
CA GLU A 70 -3.25 -32.32 19.94
C GLU A 70 -4.37 -33.29 20.34
N GLU A 71 -5.64 -32.93 20.12
CA GLU A 71 -6.80 -33.78 20.37
C GLU A 71 -6.77 -35.04 19.50
N SER A 72 -6.48 -34.91 18.21
CA SER A 72 -6.33 -36.05 17.30
C SER A 72 -5.25 -37.02 17.79
N GLN A 73 -4.15 -36.51 18.37
CA GLN A 73 -3.11 -37.35 18.93
C GLN A 73 -3.61 -38.14 20.15
N LEU A 74 -4.42 -37.52 21.01
CA LEU A 74 -5.03 -38.19 22.16
C LEU A 74 -6.01 -39.29 21.73
N GLU A 75 -6.86 -39.00 20.74
CA GLU A 75 -7.80 -39.96 20.17
C GLU A 75 -7.08 -41.15 19.51
N TYR A 76 -5.98 -40.88 18.80
CA TYR A 76 -5.14 -41.93 18.22
C TYR A 76 -4.52 -42.82 19.30
N ASN A 77 -3.99 -42.21 20.37
CA ASN A 77 -3.43 -42.96 21.50
C ASN A 77 -4.50 -43.81 22.20
N ALA A 78 -5.76 -43.36 22.21
CA ALA A 78 -6.91 -44.09 22.72
C ALA A 78 -7.50 -45.10 21.71
N MET A 79 -6.85 -45.32 20.56
CA MET A 79 -7.31 -46.19 19.46
C MET A 79 -8.70 -45.81 18.90
N GLN A 80 -9.13 -44.56 19.05
CA GLN A 80 -10.41 -44.07 18.55
C GLN A 80 -10.34 -43.67 17.07
N ILE A 81 -9.16 -43.22 16.62
CA ILE A 81 -8.90 -42.85 15.23
C ILE A 81 -7.71 -43.64 14.65
N GLY A 82 -7.68 -43.74 13.32
CA GLY A 82 -6.56 -44.36 12.60
C GLY A 82 -5.39 -43.40 12.36
N PRO A 83 -4.20 -43.92 12.00
CA PRO A 83 -2.99 -43.11 11.80
C PRO A 83 -3.11 -42.10 10.64
N PHE A 84 -3.90 -42.42 9.60
CA PHE A 84 -4.14 -41.50 8.49
C PHE A 84 -4.91 -40.24 8.90
N GLN A 85 -5.84 -40.36 9.86
CA GLN A 85 -6.61 -39.22 10.35
C GLN A 85 -5.70 -38.27 11.17
N LEU A 86 -4.81 -38.83 12.00
CA LEU A 86 -3.78 -38.05 12.69
C LEU A 86 -2.82 -37.34 11.71
N LEU A 87 -2.38 -38.05 10.66
CA LEU A 87 -1.53 -37.45 9.62
C LEU A 87 -2.26 -36.32 8.89
N GLN A 88 -3.55 -36.47 8.61
CA GLN A 88 -4.35 -35.41 7.99
C GLN A 88 -4.43 -34.18 8.90
N ALA A 89 -4.71 -34.35 10.19
CA ALA A 89 -4.74 -33.25 11.15
C ALA A 89 -3.40 -32.48 11.18
N LYS A 90 -2.27 -33.22 11.20
CA LYS A 90 -0.92 -32.62 11.12
C LYS A 90 -0.66 -31.90 9.80
N GLN A 91 -1.11 -32.44 8.66
CA GLN A 91 -0.98 -31.76 7.37
C GLN A 91 -1.77 -30.45 7.33
N GLU A 92 -2.97 -30.42 7.90
CA GLU A 92 -3.81 -29.22 7.98
C GLU A 92 -3.20 -28.16 8.92
N GLU A 93 -2.57 -28.57 10.02
CA GLU A 93 -1.78 -27.68 10.90
C GLU A 93 -0.62 -27.04 10.14
N VAL A 94 0.20 -27.83 9.44
CA VAL A 94 1.34 -27.34 8.66
C VAL A 94 0.89 -26.41 7.53
N LYS A 95 -0.19 -26.77 6.82
CA LYS A 95 -0.77 -25.93 5.77
C LYS A 95 -1.22 -24.58 6.32
N THR A 96 -1.92 -24.57 7.45
CA THR A 96 -2.33 -23.31 8.11
C THR A 96 -1.12 -22.47 8.53
N GLY A 97 -0.05 -23.13 8.96
CA GLY A 97 1.26 -22.50 9.18
C GLY A 97 1.79 -21.79 7.93
N ALA A 98 1.82 -22.49 6.78
CA ALA A 98 2.26 -21.90 5.51
C ALA A 98 1.38 -20.71 5.08
N ASP A 99 0.06 -20.84 5.17
CA ASP A 99 -0.90 -19.79 4.84
C ASP A 99 -0.70 -18.55 5.74
N SER A 100 -0.32 -18.73 7.01
CA SER A 100 -0.02 -17.61 7.91
C SER A 100 1.24 -16.84 7.52
N VAL A 101 2.25 -17.53 7.00
CA VAL A 101 3.50 -16.91 6.51
C VAL A 101 3.22 -16.13 5.23
N GLU A 102 2.38 -16.68 4.35
CA GLU A 102 1.90 -15.99 3.15
C GLU A 102 1.13 -14.72 3.50
N ALA A 103 0.20 -14.77 4.46
CA ALA A 103 -0.51 -13.59 4.93
C ALA A 103 0.42 -12.52 5.51
N LEU A 104 1.47 -12.94 6.23
CA LEU A 104 2.48 -12.01 6.76
C LEU A 104 3.28 -11.34 5.65
N ARG A 105 3.71 -12.11 4.64
CA ARG A 105 4.39 -11.58 3.45
C ARG A 105 3.51 -10.54 2.75
N ASP A 106 2.24 -10.84 2.51
CA ASP A 106 1.32 -9.95 1.81
C ASP A 106 1.10 -8.65 2.58
N TYR A 107 1.01 -8.72 3.92
CA TYR A 107 0.98 -7.53 4.78
C TYR A 107 2.22 -6.65 4.59
N TRP A 108 3.42 -7.25 4.57
CA TRP A 108 4.66 -6.49 4.36
C TRP A 108 4.73 -5.83 2.98
N VAL A 109 4.26 -6.52 1.94
CA VAL A 109 4.13 -5.95 0.59
C VAL A 109 3.18 -4.75 0.60
N ALA A 110 1.99 -4.89 1.17
CA ALA A 110 1.03 -3.78 1.23
C ALA A 110 1.51 -2.60 2.09
N ARG A 111 2.30 -2.86 3.13
CA ARG A 111 2.96 -1.81 3.89
C ARG A 111 3.97 -1.03 3.04
N ALA A 112 4.79 -1.73 2.26
CA ALA A 112 5.74 -1.10 1.34
C ALA A 112 5.04 -0.31 0.22
N GLU A 113 3.91 -0.81 -0.30
CA GLU A 113 3.06 -0.08 -1.25
C GLU A 113 2.52 1.23 -0.66
N LEU A 114 2.07 1.21 0.61
CA LEU A 114 1.63 2.42 1.30
C LEU A 114 2.78 3.41 1.53
N GLU A 115 3.97 2.93 1.93
CA GLU A 115 5.17 3.76 2.07
C GLU A 115 5.52 4.46 0.74
N LYS A 116 5.44 3.73 -0.37
CA LYS A 116 5.61 4.28 -1.71
C LYS A 116 4.54 5.33 -2.06
N ALA A 117 3.27 5.05 -1.77
CA ALA A 117 2.16 5.97 -2.09
C ALA A 117 2.25 7.29 -1.29
N VAL A 118 2.71 7.23 -0.04
CA VAL A 118 2.93 8.40 0.82
C VAL A 118 4.22 9.15 0.47
N GLY A 119 5.15 8.51 -0.25
CA GLY A 119 6.44 9.10 -0.63
C GLY A 119 7.50 9.06 0.47
N GLY A 120 7.40 8.12 1.42
CA GLY A 120 8.35 8.02 2.53
C GLY A 120 8.07 6.87 3.50
N SER A 121 8.98 6.64 4.45
CA SER A 121 8.82 5.57 5.44
C SER A 121 7.73 5.91 6.46
N LEU A 122 6.87 4.93 6.76
CA LEU A 122 5.86 5.02 7.83
C LEU A 122 6.49 5.03 9.23
N SER A 123 7.78 4.72 9.36
CA SER A 123 8.53 4.82 10.63
C SER A 123 8.91 6.26 11.01
N GLY A 124 8.52 7.27 10.22
CA GLY A 124 8.82 8.67 10.46
C GLY A 124 10.20 9.13 9.93
N LYS A 125 11.00 8.24 9.34
CA LYS A 125 12.18 8.63 8.56
C LYS A 125 11.74 9.04 7.16
N PHE A 126 11.54 10.34 6.95
CA PHE A 126 11.44 10.89 5.61
C PHE A 126 12.75 10.56 4.87
N ILE A 127 12.63 9.87 3.73
CA ILE A 127 13.74 9.76 2.79
C ILE A 127 13.79 11.12 2.12
N SER A 128 14.63 12.02 2.63
CA SER A 128 14.98 13.24 1.90
C SER A 128 15.71 12.80 0.64
N LEU A 129 15.02 12.80 -0.51
CA LEU A 129 15.73 12.86 -1.78
C LEU A 129 16.46 14.20 -1.79
N GLN A 130 17.75 14.17 -1.45
CA GLN A 130 18.65 15.25 -1.81
C GLN A 130 18.62 15.32 -3.33
N SER A 131 17.89 16.29 -3.87
CA SER A 131 18.15 16.77 -5.21
C SER A 131 19.55 17.38 -5.16
N GLU A 132 20.58 16.58 -5.47
CA GLU A 132 21.80 17.13 -6.06
C GLU A 132 21.39 17.73 -7.41
N SER A 133 20.82 18.94 -7.35
CA SER A 133 21.04 19.92 -8.40
C SER A 133 22.53 20.26 -8.32
N LYS A 134 23.34 19.38 -8.91
CA LYS A 134 24.69 19.71 -9.33
C LYS A 134 24.50 20.82 -10.37
N GLU A 135 24.65 22.04 -9.89
CA GLU A 135 24.71 23.27 -10.67
C GLU A 135 25.83 23.07 -11.70
N ALA A 136 25.42 22.63 -12.89
CA ALA A 136 26.18 22.77 -14.10
C ALA A 136 25.90 24.18 -14.63
N ALA A 137 27.00 24.91 -14.91
CA ALA A 137 27.05 26.27 -15.46
C ALA A 137 26.66 27.37 -14.44
N HIS A 138 27.51 28.30 -14.04
CA HIS A 138 28.62 28.96 -14.72
C HIS A 138 29.57 29.63 -13.72
#